data_AF-A0A258K2S5-F1
#
_entry.id   AF-A0A258K2S5-F1
#
_cell.length_a   1.000
_cell.length_b   1.000
_cell.length_c   1.000
_cell.angle_alpha   90.00
_cell.angle_beta   90.00
_cell.angle_gamma   90.00
#
_symmetry.space_group_name_H-M   'P 1'
#
loop_
_entity.id
_entity.type
_entity.pdbx_description
1 polymer ?
#
loop_
_entity_poly.entity_id
_entity_poly.type
_entity_poly.pdbx_seq_one_letter_code
_entity_poly.pdbx_strand_id
1 'polypeptide(L)' 'VLAIGDALRTDIIGATQAGFHSLFISSGIHAVELNSEHGAAPDMAAVAQLFAGPARPRAVMPRLAW' A
#
# COMPACT_ATOMS: atom_id res chain seq x y z
N VAL A 1 -9.65 -10.16 -9.73
CA VAL A 1 -8.26 -9.66 -9.88
C VAL A 1 -7.89 -8.93 -8.60
N LEU A 2 -6.67 -9.13 -8.09
CA LEU A 2 -6.10 -8.38 -6.97
C LEU A 2 -4.84 -7.68 -7.49
N ALA A 3 -4.82 -6.35 -7.48
CA ALA A 3 -3.62 -5.58 -7.78
C ALA A 3 -2.72 -5.57 -6.55
N ILE A 4 -1.41 -5.75 -6.74
CA ILE A 4 -0.43 -5.72 -5.66
C ILE A 4 0.64 -4.71 -6.06
N GLY A 5 0.96 -3.79 -5.16
CA GLY A 5 1.97 -2.77 -5.43
C GLY A 5 2.27 -1.91 -4.22
N ASP A 6 3.31 -1.10 -4.35
CA ASP A 6 3.89 -0.29 -3.28
C ASP A 6 3.78 1.21 -3.53
N ALA A 7 3.19 1.62 -4.66
CA ALA A 7 3.04 3.03 -5.00
C ALA A 7 1.56 3.46 -5.02
N LEU A 8 1.24 4.47 -4.22
CA LEU A 8 -0.12 5.03 -4.18
C LEU A 8 -0.56 5.55 -5.55
N ARG A 9 0.32 6.31 -6.24
CA ARG A 9 -0.03 7.04 -7.47
C ARG A 9 -0.19 6.15 -8.71
N THR A 10 0.46 4.99 -8.75
CA THR A 10 0.39 4.07 -9.90
C THR A 10 -0.48 2.87 -9.56
N ASP A 11 -0.10 2.08 -8.57
CA ASP A 11 -0.68 0.76 -8.36
C ASP A 11 -2.06 0.87 -7.73
N ILE A 12 -2.17 1.68 -6.67
CA ILE A 12 -3.41 1.77 -5.89
C ILE A 12 -4.44 2.67 -6.59
N ILE A 13 -4.03 3.85 -7.08
CA ILE A 13 -4.93 4.70 -7.88
C ILE A 13 -5.32 4.00 -9.18
N GLY A 14 -4.39 3.35 -9.89
CA GLY A 14 -4.69 2.60 -11.10
C GLY A 14 -5.67 1.44 -10.85
N ALA A 15 -5.46 0.65 -9.79
CA ALA A 15 -6.40 -0.39 -9.39
C ALA A 15 -7.78 0.16 -9.04
N THR A 16 -7.84 1.28 -8.32
CA THR A 16 -9.09 1.95 -7.96
C THR A 16 -9.85 2.40 -9.22
N GLN A 17 -9.16 3.04 -10.17
CA GLN A 17 -9.75 3.49 -11.44
C GLN A 17 -10.23 2.33 -12.32
N ALA A 18 -9.53 1.20 -12.28
CA ALA A 18 -9.90 -0.01 -12.99
C ALA A 18 -11.00 -0.83 -12.28
N GLY A 19 -11.45 -0.44 -11.09
CA GLY A 19 -12.46 -1.16 -10.32
C GLY A 19 -11.95 -2.45 -9.66
N PHE A 20 -10.65 -2.58 -9.43
CA PHE A 20 -10.04 -3.75 -8.80
C PHE A 20 -9.77 -3.54 -7.30
N HIS A 21 -9.75 -4.64 -6.57
CA HIS A 21 -9.19 -4.65 -5.22
C HIS A 21 -7.67 -4.57 -5.28
N SER A 22 -7.06 -3.96 -4.26
CA SER A 22 -5.60 -3.84 -4.15
C SER A 22 -5.07 -4.23 -2.78
N LEU A 23 -3.87 -4.79 -2.77
CA LEU A 23 -3.03 -5.03 -1.61
C LEU A 23 -1.82 -4.09 -1.71
N PHE A 24 -1.61 -3.28 -0.68
CA PHE A 24 -0.48 -2.35 -0.63
C PHE A 24 0.73 -2.98 0.08
N ILE A 25 1.91 -2.86 -0.52
CA ILE A 25 3.17 -3.36 0.03
C ILE A 25 3.92 -2.19 0.69
N SER A 26 3.96 -2.15 2.02
CA SER A 26 4.46 -0.98 2.75
C SER A 26 5.99 -0.88 2.82
N SER A 27 6.72 -1.99 2.63
CA SER A 27 8.20 -1.97 2.60
C SER A 27 8.79 -1.63 1.22
N GLY A 28 8.01 -1.05 0.31
CA GLY A 28 8.47 -0.57 -0.99
C GLY A 28 8.87 0.92 -0.98
N ILE A 29 8.46 1.71 -1.98
CA ILE A 29 8.90 3.11 -2.13
C ILE A 29 8.54 4.02 -0.93
N HIS A 30 7.51 3.65 -0.17
CA HIS A 30 7.05 4.37 1.02
C HIS A 30 7.64 3.80 2.34
N ALA A 31 8.63 2.91 2.28
CA ALA A 31 9.11 2.19 3.48
C ALA A 31 9.58 3.09 4.62
N VAL A 32 10.34 4.16 4.30
CA VAL A 32 10.90 5.08 5.29
C VAL A 32 9.79 5.87 5.99
N GLU A 33 8.85 6.45 5.24
CA GLU A 33 7.75 7.24 5.80
C GLU A 33 6.74 6.38 6.59
N LEU A 34 6.67 5.08 6.31
CA LEU A 34 5.78 4.14 6.99
C LEU A 34 6.46 3.34 8.11
N ASN A 35 7.73 3.59 8.43
CA ASN A 35 8.53 2.79 9.37
C ASN A 35 8.49 1.28 9.04
N SER A 36 8.45 0.93 7.75
CA SER A 36 8.28 -0.43 7.26
C SER A 36 9.53 -0.97 6.57
N GLU A 37 10.68 -0.31 6.76
CA GLU A 37 11.95 -0.76 6.19
C GLU A 37 12.29 -2.20 6.62
N HIS A 38 13.00 -2.92 5.75
CA HIS A 38 13.41 -4.31 5.99
C HIS A 38 12.27 -5.29 6.30
N GLY A 39 11.03 -5.01 5.88
CA GLY A 39 9.89 -5.89 6.14
C GLY A 39 9.23 -5.67 7.51
N ALA A 40 9.59 -4.60 8.22
CA ALA A 40 8.95 -4.24 9.48
C ALA A 40 7.46 -3.93 9.27
N ALA A 41 6.63 -4.22 10.28
CA ALA A 41 5.23 -3.84 10.26
C ALA A 41 5.09 -2.31 10.15
N PRO A 42 4.24 -1.80 9.25
CA PRO A 42 4.13 -0.36 9.06
C PRO A 42 3.43 0.32 10.24
N ASP A 43 3.73 1.60 10.44
CA ASP A 43 2.93 2.48 11.28
C ASP A 43 1.56 2.71 10.62
N MET A 44 0.51 2.14 11.21
CA MET A 44 -0.84 2.22 10.69
C MET A 44 -1.42 3.64 10.71
N ALA A 45 -0.94 4.53 11.57
CA ALA A 45 -1.34 5.94 11.54
C ALA A 45 -0.73 6.65 10.33
N ALA A 46 0.53 6.36 9.98
CA ALA A 46 1.18 6.88 8.78
C ALA A 46 0.52 6.32 7.50
N VAL A 47 0.17 5.02 7.49
CA VAL A 47 -0.61 4.41 6.39
C VAL A 47 -1.96 5.10 6.22
N ALA A 48 -2.69 5.36 7.31
CA ALA A 48 -3.98 6.04 7.23
C ALA A 48 -3.85 7.47 6.66
N GLN A 49 -2.76 8.17 6.97
CA GLN A 49 -2.45 9.49 6.42
C GLN A 49 -2.10 9.41 4.92
N LEU A 50 -1.26 8.45 4.51
CA LEU A 50 -0.91 8.23 3.10
C LEU A 50 -2.17 7.98 2.24
N PHE A 51 -3.13 7.22 2.78
CA PHE A 51 -4.39 6.92 2.11
C PHE A 51 -5.55 7.84 2.54
N ALA A 52 -5.31 9.08 2.97
CA ALA A 52 -6.38 10.01 3.34
C ALA A 52 -7.32 10.37 2.16
N GLY A 53 -6.86 10.19 0.93
CA GLY A 53 -7.62 10.42 -0.30
C GLY A 53 -8.65 9.32 -0.65
N PRO A 54 -9.18 9.35 -1.89
CA PRO A 54 -10.25 8.43 -2.31
C PRO A 54 -9.75 7.00 -2.60
N ALA A 55 -8.46 6.83 -2.90
CA ALA A 55 -7.88 5.53 -3.17
C ALA A 55 -7.54 4.83 -1.85
N ARG A 56 -8.02 3.60 -1.66
CA ARG A 56 -7.74 2.80 -0.46
C ARG A 56 -7.48 1.33 -0.81
N PRO A 57 -6.36 0.75 -0.36
CA PRO A 57 -6.13 -0.67 -0.51
C PRO A 57 -7.08 -1.46 0.40
N ARG A 58 -7.39 -2.70 0.01
CA ARG A 58 -8.15 -3.65 0.83
C ARG A 58 -7.35 -4.19 2.00
N ALA A 59 -6.04 -4.30 1.83
CA ALA A 59 -5.12 -4.81 2.83
C ALA A 59 -3.74 -4.17 2.66
N VAL A 60 -2.92 -4.27 3.71
CA VAL A 60 -1.54 -3.82 3.73
C VAL A 60 -0.66 -4.97 4.22
N MET A 61 0.47 -5.19 3.57
CA MET A 61 1.50 -6.12 4.00
C MET A 61 2.87 -5.46 3.90
N PRO A 62 3.81 -5.73 4.82
CA PRO A 62 5.17 -5.21 4.68
C PRO A 62 5.88 -5.80 3.47
N ARG A 63 5.80 -7.12 3.27
CA ARG A 63 6.41 -7.82 2.14
C ARG A 63 5.44 -8.82 1.56
N LEU A 64 5.47 -8.99 0.24
CA LEU A 64 4.75 -10.08 -0.42
C LEU A 64 5.42 -11.43 -0.05
N ALA A 65 4.62 -12.35 0.49
CA ALA A 65 5.01 -13.72 0.82
C ALA A 65 3.82 -14.65 0.54
N TRP A 66 4.11 -15.92 0.27
CA TRP A 66 3.14 -16.98 -0.05
C TRP A 66 3.25 -18.15 0.90
#